data_AF-A0A9W9NPZ8-F1
#
_entry.id   AF-A0A9W9NPZ8-F1
#
_cell.length_a   1.000
_cell.length_b   1.000
_cell.length_c   1.000
_cell.angle_alpha   90.00
_cell.angle_beta   90.00
_cell.angle_gamma   90.00
#
_symmetry.space_group_name_H-M   'P 1'
#
loop_
_entity.id
_entity.type
_entity.pdbx_description
1 polymer ?
#
loop_
_entity_poly.entity_id
_entity_poly.type
_entity_poly.pdbx_seq_one_letter_code
_entity_poly.pdbx_strand_id
1 'polypeptide(L)'
;MVIAIKASQDSPQVVLERSELVDQRKKRFQVVTVNKGGNGQLYIQDQPLIISFEKLFLRPSSIPKEVDLSLDKESLKEIAEDIGETQDF
;
A
#
# COMPACT_ATOMS: atom_id res chain seq x y z
N MET A 1 -4.60 -13.71 0.43
CA MET A 1 -3.99 -12.45 -0.03
C MET A 1 -2.90 -12.08 0.95
N VAL A 2 -1.84 -11.40 0.49
CA VAL A 2 -0.79 -10.84 1.35
C VAL A 2 -0.59 -9.38 0.97
N ILE A 3 -0.54 -8.51 1.97
CA ILE A 3 -0.13 -7.12 1.84
C ILE A 3 1.21 -6.99 2.55
N ALA A 4 2.20 -6.43 1.88
CA ALA A 4 3.51 -6.19 2.45
C ALA A 4 3.86 -4.70 2.33
N ILE A 5 4.31 -4.12 3.44
CA ILE A 5 4.94 -2.79 3.47
C ILE A 5 6.44 -3.03 3.57
N LYS A 6 7.20 -2.47 2.64
CA LYS A 6 8.65 -2.51 2.62
C LYS A 6 9.14 -1.08 2.75
N ALA A 7 10.01 -0.84 3.72
CA ALA A 7 10.64 0.45 3.92
C ALA A 7 12.15 0.25 3.88
N SER A 8 12.84 1.12 3.14
CA SER A 8 14.29 1.10 3.01
C SER A 8 14.89 2.20 3.90
N GLN A 9 15.97 1.87 4.62
CA GLN A 9 16.75 2.88 5.35
C GLN A 9 17.78 3.56 4.42
N ASP A 10 18.27 2.84 3.42
CA ASP A 10 19.28 3.34 2.48
C ASP A 10 18.70 4.27 1.40
N SER A 11 17.37 4.25 1.23
CA SER A 11 16.67 5.08 0.27
C SER A 11 15.33 5.55 0.83
N PRO A 12 14.89 6.79 0.51
CA PRO A 12 13.63 7.41 0.92
C PRO A 12 12.36 6.72 0.39
N GLN A 13 12.28 5.39 0.49
CA GLN A 13 11.31 4.62 -0.26
C GLN A 13 10.48 3.71 0.64
N VAL A 14 9.16 3.88 0.52
CA VAL A 14 8.16 2.97 1.06
C VAL A 14 7.45 2.30 -0.12
N VAL A 15 7.41 0.98 -0.13
CA VAL A 15 6.73 0.17 -1.14
C VAL A 15 5.61 -0.63 -0.49
N LEU A 16 4.38 -0.41 -0.94
CA LEU A 16 3.24 -1.22 -0.58
C LEU A 16 2.96 -2.22 -1.71
N GLU A 17 3.01 -3.51 -1.40
CA GLU A 17 2.81 -4.60 -2.36
C GLU A 17 1.59 -5.44 -1.98
N ARG A 18 0.66 -5.58 -2.93
CA ARG A 18 -0.45 -6.54 -2.85
C ARG A 18 -0.13 -7.76 -3.71
N SER A 19 -0.19 -8.93 -3.10
CA SER A 19 0.03 -10.21 -3.76
C SER A 19 -1.06 -11.22 -3.41
N GLU A 20 -1.30 -12.16 -4.33
CA GLU A 20 -2.22 -13.27 -4.12
C GLU A 20 -1.56 -14.58 -4.53
N LEU A 21 -2.06 -15.69 -3.99
CA LEU A 21 -1.66 -17.01 -4.43
C LEU A 21 -2.57 -17.40 -5.60
N VAL A 22 -1.99 -17.57 -6.78
CA VAL A 22 -2.67 -18.01 -8.01
C VAL A 22 -1.95 -19.26 -8.49
N ASP A 23 -2.66 -20.37 -8.63
CA ASP A 23 -2.09 -21.67 -9.04
C ASP A 23 -0.86 -22.09 -8.20
N GLN A 24 -1.00 -21.95 -6.87
CA GLN A 24 0.07 -22.18 -5.88
C GLN A 24 1.33 -21.31 -6.03
N ARG A 25 1.29 -20.27 -6.86
CA ARG A 25 2.40 -19.31 -7.03
C ARG A 25 1.98 -17.94 -6.50
N LYS A 26 2.90 -17.26 -5.79
CA LYS A 26 2.69 -15.88 -5.39
C LYS A 26 2.73 -15.00 -6.64
N LYS A 27 1.60 -14.40 -6.99
CA LYS A 27 1.46 -13.40 -8.06
C LYS A 27 1.31 -12.02 -7.43
N ARG A 28 2.16 -11.10 -7.85
CA ARG A 28 2.06 -9.68 -7.50
C ARG A 28 0.95 -9.04 -8.34
N PHE A 29 0.03 -8.35 -7.70
CA PHE A 29 -1.12 -7.72 -8.34
C PHE A 29 -1.00 -6.20 -8.40
N GLN A 30 -0.49 -5.59 -7.34
CA GLN A 30 -0.30 -4.14 -7.29
C GLN A 30 0.94 -3.81 -6.48
N VAL A 31 1.64 -2.76 -6.89
CA VAL A 31 2.74 -2.14 -6.17
C VAL A 31 2.47 -0.65 -6.17
N VAL A 32 2.54 -0.03 -5.01
CA VAL A 32 2.54 1.41 -4.85
C VAL A 32 3.88 1.79 -4.26
N THR A 33 4.55 2.75 -4.89
CA THR A 33 5.86 3.22 -4.46
C THR A 33 5.74 4.67 -4.02
N VAL A 34 6.16 4.96 -2.80
CA VAL A 34 6.29 6.30 -2.25
C VAL A 34 7.76 6.63 -2.11
N ASN A 35 8.21 7.72 -2.72
CA ASN A 35 9.59 8.18 -2.66
C ASN A 35 9.65 9.60 -2.09
N LYS A 36 10.55 9.90 -1.15
CA LYS A 36 10.91 11.28 -0.76
C LYS A 36 11.97 11.80 -1.73
N GLY A 37 11.67 12.85 -2.48
CA GLY A 37 12.66 13.52 -3.33
C GLY A 37 13.63 14.34 -2.49
N GLY A 38 14.74 14.78 -3.11
CA GLY A 38 15.75 15.61 -2.44
C GLY A 38 15.24 16.99 -1.98
N ASN A 39 14.06 17.41 -2.44
CA ASN A 39 13.35 18.60 -1.97
C ASN A 39 12.42 18.34 -0.76
N GLY A 40 12.44 17.12 -0.20
CA GLY A 40 11.57 16.70 0.89
C GLY A 40 10.13 16.36 0.47
N GLN A 41 9.77 16.49 -0.81
CA GLN A 41 8.42 16.17 -1.28
C GLN A 41 8.25 14.66 -1.50
N LEU A 42 7.08 14.14 -1.14
CA LEU A 42 6.71 12.75 -1.40
C LEU A 42 6.10 12.59 -2.80
N TYR A 43 6.63 11.64 -3.56
CA TYR A 43 6.20 11.24 -4.89
C TYR A 43 5.61 9.83 -4.82
N ILE A 44 4.33 9.71 -5.16
CA ILE A 44 3.57 8.46 -5.08
C ILE A 44 3.29 7.96 -6.50
N GLN A 45 3.63 6.71 -6.77
CA GLN A 45 3.41 6.02 -8.05
C GLN A 45 2.38 4.91 -7.90
N ASP A 46 1.61 4.66 -8.96
CA ASP A 46 0.66 3.54 -9.07
C ASP A 46 -0.49 3.55 -8.04
N GLN A 47 -0.80 4.73 -7.50
CA GLN A 47 -1.94 4.99 -6.63
C GLN A 47 -3.29 4.97 -7.37
N PRO A 48 -4.41 4.71 -6.66
CA PRO A 48 -4.51 4.30 -5.26
C PRO A 48 -4.23 2.80 -5.06
N LEU A 49 -3.81 2.39 -3.85
CA LEU A 49 -3.78 0.97 -3.49
C LEU A 49 -5.19 0.52 -3.14
N ILE A 50 -5.78 -0.36 -3.94
CA ILE A 50 -7.14 -0.87 -3.73
C ILE A 50 -7.06 -2.29 -3.18
N ILE A 51 -7.75 -2.51 -2.06
CA ILE A 51 -7.87 -3.80 -1.42
C ILE A 51 -9.36 -4.13 -1.33
N SER A 52 -9.78 -5.21 -1.99
CA SER A 52 -11.20 -5.52 -2.01
C SER A 52 -11.72 -5.99 -0.65
N PHE A 53 -12.96 -5.59 -0.34
CA PHE A 53 -13.62 -5.95 0.91
C PHE A 53 -13.62 -7.46 1.11
N GLU A 54 -14.02 -8.21 0.09
CA GLU A 54 -14.14 -9.66 0.15
C GLU A 54 -12.80 -10.35 0.40
N LYS A 55 -11.69 -9.77 -0.07
CA LYS A 55 -10.34 -10.32 0.13
C LYS A 55 -9.81 -10.02 1.54
N LEU A 56 -10.27 -8.94 2.18
CA LEU A 56 -9.93 -8.61 3.57
C LEU A 56 -10.77 -9.41 4.57
N PHE A 57 -12.08 -9.45 4.38
CA PHE A 57 -13.01 -10.04 5.34
C PHE A 57 -13.43 -11.48 5.02
N LEU A 58 -12.99 -12.01 3.88
CA LEU A 58 -13.26 -13.37 3.42
C LEU A 58 -14.76 -13.69 3.31
N ARG A 59 -15.57 -12.68 2.99
CA ARG A 59 -17.01 -12.79 2.76
C ARG A 59 -17.50 -11.72 1.78
N PRO A 60 -18.65 -11.92 1.11
CA PRO A 60 -19.27 -10.88 0.30
C PRO A 60 -19.65 -9.66 1.12
N SER A 61 -19.68 -8.50 0.45
CA SER A 61 -20.35 -7.31 0.99
C SER A 61 -21.85 -7.59 1.14
N SER A 62 -22.40 -7.25 2.29
CA SER A 62 -23.80 -7.49 2.66
C SER A 62 -24.61 -6.20 2.79
N ILE A 63 -23.93 -5.06 2.96
CA ILE A 63 -24.54 -3.74 3.07
C ILE A 63 -23.76 -2.71 2.23
N PRO A 64 -24.38 -1.61 1.77
CA PRO A 64 -23.71 -0.62 0.93
C PRO A 64 -22.48 0.06 1.53
N LYS A 65 -22.32 0.01 2.87
CA LYS A 65 -21.15 0.57 3.56
C LYS A 65 -19.92 -0.35 3.54
N GLU A 66 -20.10 -1.61 3.17
CA GLU A 66 -19.01 -2.59 3.04
C GLU A 66 -18.43 -2.51 1.63
N VAL A 67 -17.43 -1.65 1.48
CA VAL A 67 -16.79 -1.34 0.19
C VAL A 67 -15.30 -1.65 0.22
N ASP A 68 -14.70 -1.67 -0.96
CA ASP A 68 -13.25 -1.82 -1.12
C ASP A 68 -12.50 -0.71 -0.37
N LEU A 69 -11.42 -1.10 0.32
CA LEU A 69 -10.53 -0.15 0.96
C LEU A 69 -9.63 0.47 -0.11
N SER A 70 -9.73 1.78 -0.27
CA SER A 70 -8.87 2.56 -1.15
C SER A 70 -7.92 3.40 -0.31
N LEU A 71 -6.63 3.07 -0.35
CA LEU A 71 -5.58 3.93 0.19
C LEU A 71 -5.19 4.92 -0.92
N ASP A 72 -5.76 6.11 -0.81
CA ASP A 72 -5.55 7.21 -1.75
C ASP A 72 -4.24 7.95 -1.48
N LYS A 73 -4.02 9.03 -2.23
CA LYS A 73 -2.78 9.82 -2.14
C LYS A 73 -2.51 10.32 -0.72
N GLU A 74 -3.54 10.81 -0.03
CA GLU A 74 -3.38 11.39 1.31
C GLU A 74 -3.08 10.30 2.33
N SER A 75 -3.83 9.19 2.30
CA SER A 75 -3.61 8.03 3.16
C SER A 75 -2.20 7.43 2.96
N LEU A 76 -1.76 7.31 1.70
CA LEU A 76 -0.43 6.80 1.35
C LEU A 76 0.68 7.76 1.78
N LYS A 77 0.41 9.07 1.78
CA LYS A 77 1.33 10.09 2.28
C LYS A 77 1.49 9.98 3.80
N GLU A 78 0.38 9.89 4.53
CA GLU A 78 0.37 9.71 5.98
C GLU A 78 1.15 8.46 6.40
N ILE A 79 0.87 7.31 5.77
CA ILE A 79 1.62 6.06 6.03
C ILE A 79 3.13 6.24 5.78
N ALA A 80 3.51 6.94 4.71
CA ALA A 80 4.92 7.15 4.39
C ALA A 80 5.60 8.13 5.36
N GLU A 81 4.87 9.14 5.84
CA GLU A 81 5.35 10.10 6.84
C GLU A 81 5.55 9.40 8.19
N ASP A 82 4.58 8.62 8.67
CA ASP A 82 4.68 7.84 9.92
C ASP A 82 5.86 6.86 9.92
N ILE A 83 6.05 6.14 8.80
CA ILE A 83 7.18 5.23 8.64
C ILE A 83 8.50 6.01 8.60
N GLY A 84 8.52 7.15 7.93
CA GLY A 84 9.69 8.02 7.86
C GLY A 84 10.11 8.56 9.22
N GLU A 85 9.17 9.09 10.01
CA GLU A 85 9.42 9.56 11.38
C GLU A 85 9.98 8.45 12.26
N THR A 86 9.45 7.22 12.12
CA THR A 86 9.94 6.06 12.88
C THR A 86 11.37 5.64 12.47
N GLN A 87 11.79 5.96 11.25
CA GLN A 87 13.09 5.57 10.70
C GLN A 87 14.13 6.70 10.71
N ASP A 88 13.86 7.83 11.38
CA ASP A 88 14.67 9.05 11.35
C ASP A 88 14.97 9.54 9.91
N PHE A 89 13.95 9.46 9.05
CA PHE A 89 14.00 9.70 7.61
C PHE A 89 13.71 11.16 7.19
#